data_AF-A0A496BHN5-F1
#
_entry.id   AF-A0A496BHN5-F1
#
_cell.length_a   1.000
_cell.length_b   1.000
_cell.length_c   1.000
_cell.angle_alpha   90.00
_cell.angle_beta   90.00
_cell.angle_gamma   90.00
#
_symmetry.space_group_name_H-M   'P 1'
#
loop_
_entity.id
_entity.type
_entity.pdbx_description
1 polymer ?
#
loop_
_entity_poly.entity_id
_entity_poly.type
_entity_poly.pdbx_seq_one_letter_code
_entity_poly.pdbx_strand_id
1 'polypeptide(L)' 'MHYKGYTTRIEYSEEDGCFVGDLVGIRDIVCFHADSLEEIRIVFEESVDDYLLACEEFNRQPQKPVENVKKQAIAAE' A
#
# COMPACT_ATOMS: atom_id res chain seq x y z
N MET A 1 -0.87 3.85 -10.17
CA MET A 1 -0.30 2.48 -10.19
C MET A 1 -1.20 1.55 -9.37
N HIS A 2 -1.14 0.24 -9.57
CA HIS A 2 -1.89 -0.72 -8.75
C HIS A 2 -0.97 -1.84 -8.22
N TYR A 3 -1.12 -2.22 -6.95
CA TYR A 3 -0.35 -3.29 -6.32
C TYR A 3 -1.19 -3.97 -5.24
N LYS A 4 -1.28 -5.32 -5.27
CA LYS A 4 -2.10 -6.12 -4.33
C LYS A 4 -3.56 -5.63 -4.16
N GLY A 5 -4.13 -5.01 -5.19
CA GLY A 5 -5.48 -4.42 -5.18
C GLY A 5 -5.55 -2.98 -4.64
N TYR A 6 -4.45 -2.44 -4.11
CA TYR A 6 -4.35 -1.04 -3.73
C TYR A 6 -4.04 -0.19 -4.95
N THR A 7 -4.73 0.94 -5.05
CA THR A 7 -4.50 1.92 -6.10
C THR A 7 -3.78 3.12 -5.49
N THR A 8 -2.78 3.62 -6.19
CA THR A 8 -2.12 4.88 -5.84
C THR A 8 -2.19 5.86 -7.00
N ARG A 9 -2.40 7.13 -6.65
CA ARG A 9 -2.24 8.27 -7.54
C ARG A 9 -0.85 8.83 -7.33
N ILE A 10 -0.14 9.11 -8.42
CA ILE A 10 1.16 9.75 -8.40
C ILE A 10 1.00 11.12 -9.07
N GLU A 11 1.53 12.14 -8.42
CA GLU A 11 1.57 13.50 -8.90
C GLU A 11 3.02 14.02 -8.79
N TYR A 12 3.46 14.78 -9.79
CA TYR A 12 4.80 15.35 -9.78
C TYR A 12 4.73 16.80 -9.33
N SER A 13 5.50 17.14 -8.31
CA SER A 13 5.60 18.50 -7.79
C SER A 13 6.81 19.19 -8.39
N GLU A 14 6.58 20.16 -9.27
CA GLU A 14 7.68 20.96 -9.85
C GLU A 14 8.39 21.83 -8.81
N GLU A 15 7.70 22.26 -7.74
CA GLU A 15 8.29 23.04 -6.65
C GLU A 15 9.32 22.26 -5.83
N ASP A 16 9.00 21.00 -5.51
CA ASP A 16 9.82 20.14 -4.66
C ASP A 16 10.78 19.26 -5.49
N GLY A 17 10.53 19.15 -6.80
CA GLY A 17 11.31 18.31 -7.71
C GLY A 17 11.09 16.82 -7.50
N CYS A 18 10.05 16.41 -6.78
CA CYS A 18 9.79 15.02 -6.42
C CYS A 18 8.40 14.54 -6.86
N PHE A 19 8.29 13.23 -6.99
CA PHE A 19 7.02 12.54 -7.20
C PHE A 19 6.39 12.24 -5.85
N VAL A 20 5.14 12.65 -5.68
CA VAL A 20 4.33 12.39 -4.50
C VAL A 20 3.26 11.37 -4.89
N GLY A 21 3.18 10.29 -4.13
CA GLY A 21 2.18 9.24 -4.32
C GLY A 21 1.33 9.03 -3.09
N ASP A 22 0.02 8.91 -3.26
CA ASP A 22 -0.93 8.62 -2.19
C ASP A 22 -1.82 7.41 -2.54
N LEU A 23 -2.12 6.58 -1.56
CA LEU A 23 -3.07 5.48 -1.71
C LEU A 23 -4.51 6.01 -1.70
N VAL A 24 -5.25 5.63 -2.73
CA VAL A 24 -6.66 5.96 -2.90
C VAL A 24 -7.53 4.71 -2.74
N GLY A 25 -8.67 4.87 -2.07
CA GLY A 25 -9.67 3.82 -1.90
C GLY A 25 -9.56 3.01 -0.61
N ILE A 26 -8.72 3.45 0.33
CA ILE A 26 -8.64 2.90 1.69
C ILE A 26 -8.87 3.99 2.74
N ARG A 27 -9.19 3.60 3.98
CA ARG A 27 -9.47 4.56 5.06
C ARG A 27 -8.19 5.06 5.71
N ASP A 28 -7.13 4.25 5.69
CA ASP A 28 -5.78 4.66 6.01
C ASP A 28 -5.18 5.50 4.88
N ILE A 29 -4.52 6.59 5.23
CA ILE A 29 -3.83 7.44 4.26
C ILE A 29 -2.37 7.02 4.28
N VAL A 30 -1.92 6.38 3.20
CA VAL A 30 -0.52 6.02 2.99
C VAL A 30 0.00 6.90 1.87
N CYS A 31 0.97 7.75 2.19
CA CYS A 31 1.59 8.70 1.28
C CYS A 31 3.11 8.55 1.29
N PHE A 32 3.73 8.61 0.13
CA PHE A 32 5.15 8.45 -0.08
C PHE A 32 5.66 9.46 -1.12
N HIS A 33 6.96 9.72 -1.08
CA HIS A 33 7.63 10.61 -2.01
C HIS A 33 8.90 9.95 -2.53
N ALA A 34 9.29 10.31 -3.74
CA ALA A 34 10.49 9.77 -4.38
C ALA A 34 11.01 10.70 -5.48
N ASP A 35 12.30 10.58 -5.78
CA ASP A 35 12.96 11.42 -6.80
C ASP A 35 12.76 10.86 -8.23
N SER A 36 12.32 9.61 -8.34
CA SER A 36 12.19 8.91 -9.63
C SER A 36 11.01 7.94 -9.66
N LEU A 37 10.50 7.68 -10.87
CA LEU A 37 9.39 6.74 -11.11
C LEU A 37 9.71 5.28 -10.74
N GLU A 38 10.97 4.87 -10.82
CA GLU A 38 11.39 3.53 -10.38
C GLU A 38 11.34 3.43 -8.85
N GLU A 39 11.83 4.47 -8.19
CA GLU A 39 11.93 4.53 -6.74
C GLU A 39 10.53 4.66 -6.10
N ILE A 40 9.66 5.52 -6.64
CA ILE A 40 8.28 5.64 -6.13
C ILE A 40 7.51 4.32 -6.18
N ARG A 41 7.82 3.48 -7.18
CA ARG A 41 7.19 2.17 -7.32
C ARG A 41 7.69 1.22 -6.23
N ILE A 42 9.00 1.19 -5.97
CA ILE A 42 9.58 0.38 -4.90
C ILE A 42 9.01 0.81 -3.55
N VAL A 43 9.05 2.12 -3.26
CA VAL A 43 8.55 2.67 -1.99
C VAL A 43 7.05 2.43 -1.83
N PHE A 44 6.27 2.46 -2.91
CA PHE A 44 4.85 2.08 -2.92
C PHE A 44 4.65 0.61 -2.56
N GLU A 45 5.37 -0.31 -3.22
CA GLU A 45 5.25 -1.75 -2.98
C GLU A 45 5.63 -2.10 -1.54
N GLU A 46 6.71 -1.51 -1.01
CA GLU A 46 7.15 -1.64 0.39
C GLU A 46 6.13 -1.05 1.37
N SER A 47 5.58 0.14 1.09
CA SER A 47 4.59 0.78 1.97
C SER A 47 3.29 -0.03 2.06
N VAL A 48 2.88 -0.65 0.97
CA VAL A 48 1.72 -1.55 0.96
C VAL A 48 2.02 -2.83 1.72
N ASP A 49 3.23 -3.38 1.59
CA ASP A 49 3.60 -4.60 2.29
C ASP A 49 3.71 -4.37 3.80
N ASP A 50 4.37 -3.29 4.23
CA ASP A 50 4.48 -2.87 5.62
C ASP A 50 3.09 -2.61 6.24
N TYR A 51 2.18 -1.97 5.49
CA TYR A 51 0.79 -1.81 5.92
C TYR A 51 0.08 -3.15 6.16
N LEU A 52 0.28 -4.12 5.28
CA LEU A 52 -0.30 -5.46 5.43
C LEU A 52 0.31 -6.19 6.63
N LEU A 53 1.63 -6.12 6.78
CA LEU A 53 2.40 -6.73 7.87
C LEU A 53 1.97 -6.15 9.21
N ALA A 54 1.89 -4.83 9.33
CA ALA A 54 1.36 -4.15 10.50
C ALA A 54 -0.09 -4.61 10.79
N CYS A 55 -0.95 -4.73 9.78
CA CYS A 55 -2.30 -5.23 9.99
C CYS A 55 -2.32 -6.65 10.57
N GLU A 56 -1.46 -7.54 10.07
CA GLU A 56 -1.29 -8.89 10.61
C GLU A 56 -0.76 -8.87 12.06
N GLU A 57 0.24 -8.05 12.37
CA GLU A 57 0.78 -7.90 13.72
C GLU A 57 -0.25 -7.36 14.71
N PHE A 58 -1.04 -6.36 14.29
CA PHE A 58 -2.09 -5.77 15.13
C PHE A 58 -3.38 -6.61 15.18
N ASN A 59 -3.40 -7.81 14.56
CA ASN A 59 -4.61 -8.64 14.42
C ASN A 59 -5.81 -7.85 13.83
N ARG A 60 -5.52 -6.83 13.02
CA ARG A 60 -6.52 -6.02 12.34
C ARG A 60 -6.75 -6.63 10.96
N GLN A 61 -8.01 -6.63 10.52
CA GLN A 61 -8.30 -7.06 9.16
C GLN A 61 -7.75 -6.00 8.20
N PRO A 62 -6.80 -6.35 7.30
CA PRO A 62 -6.29 -5.40 6.33
C PRO A 62 -7.46 -4.86 5.53
N GLN A 63 -7.54 -3.53 5.45
CA GLN A 63 -8.52 -2.88 4.60
C GLN A 63 -8.14 -3.12 3.15
N LYS A 64 -8.61 -4.26 2.62
CA LYS A 64 -8.50 -4.59 1.21
C LYS A 64 -9.77 -4.13 0.50
N PRO A 65 -9.68 -3.44 -0.65
CA PRO A 65 -10.76 -3.45 -1.61
C PRO A 65 -10.92 -4.90 -2.11
N VAL A 66 -11.91 -5.58 -1.51
CA VAL A 66 -12.48 -6.90 -1.83
C VAL A 66 -11.77 -7.75 -2.90
N GLU A 67 -10.76 -8.55 -2.54
CA GLU A 67 -10.53 -9.84 -3.23
C GLU A 67 -10.12 -10.94 -2.24
N ASN A 68 -11.12 -11.75 -1.94
CA ASN A 68 -11.12 -13.16 -1.58
C ASN A 68 -10.12 -13.62 -0.51
N VAL A 69 -10.62 -13.55 0.72
CA VAL A 69 -10.30 -14.41 1.86
C VAL A 69 -9.93 -15.84 1.41
N LYS A 70 -8.63 -16.14 1.29
CA LYS A 70 -8.14 -17.48 1.59
C LYS A 70 -7.95 -17.56 3.09
N LYS A 71 -9.03 -17.94 3.77
CA LYS A 71 -8.95 -18.64 5.06
C LYS A 71 -8.08 -19.88 4.81
N GLN A 72 -6.80 -19.82 5.14
CA GLN A 72 -6.03 -21.04 5.35
C GLN A 72 -5.84 -21.21 6.84
N ALA A 73 -6.76 -22.03 7.38
CA ALA A 73 -6.58 -22.94 8.51
C ALA A 73 -5.94 -22.37 9.79
N ILE A 74 -6.81 -21.86 10.67
CA ILE A 74 -6.75 -22.32 12.07
C ILE A 74 -7.28 -23.75 12.12
N ALA A 75 -6.40 -24.74 12.02
CA ALA A 75 -6.65 -26.09 12.52
C ALA A 75 -5.34 -26.88 12.61
N ALA A 76 -4.97 -27.20 13.85
CA ALA A 76 -4.14 -28.28 14.37
C ALA A 76 -3.11 -27.69 15.35
N GLU A 77 -3.05 -28.09 16.61
CA GLU A 77 -3.79 -29.03 17.46
C GLU A 77 -3.32 -28.74 18.90
#